data_AF-A0A8T3KIM0-F1
#
_entry.id   AF-A0A8T3KIM0-F1
#
_cell.length_a   1.000
_cell.length_b   1.000
_cell.length_c   1.000
_cell.angle_alpha   90.00
_cell.angle_beta   90.00
_cell.angle_gamma   90.00
#
_symmetry.space_group_name_H-M   'P 1'
#
loop_
_entity.id
_entity.type
_entity.pdbx_description
1 polymer ?
#
loop_
_entity_poly.entity_id
_entity_poly.type
_entity_poly.pdbx_seq_one_letter_code
_entity_poly.pdbx_strand_id
1 'polypeptide(L)'
;MLGACGIFDLFWWSIIGEMLDYTKRPAKVFGIGLSANVFGVLCGGAIGMLMTSSNIPEAEITVLALTVVCVTLVILPLLNRQLLMLLKSHAYLTAYDRMDERQQETIIRRTKMLDPLTEREQEVLQLILTGKSNKEIASALFVTESTIKTHARNIYSKYDVGSRAELISTLLKNETHI
;
A
#
# COMPACT_ATOMS: atom_id res chain seq x y z
N MET A 1 -19.45 17.34 -18.09
CA MET A 1 -18.11 16.98 -17.56
C MET A 1 -17.93 17.23 -16.06
N LEU A 2 -18.88 17.86 -15.34
CA LEU A 2 -18.76 18.12 -13.89
C LEU A 2 -18.69 16.86 -13.01
N GLY A 3 -19.33 15.75 -13.42
CA GLY A 3 -19.34 14.51 -12.64
C GLY A 3 -18.00 13.75 -12.59
N ALA A 4 -17.19 13.82 -13.66
CA ALA A 4 -15.89 13.15 -13.68
C ALA A 4 -14.89 13.84 -12.74
N CYS A 5 -14.88 15.18 -12.69
CA CYS A 5 -14.07 15.95 -11.74
C CYS A 5 -14.34 15.54 -10.28
N GLY A 6 -15.61 15.35 -9.90
CA GLY A 6 -15.97 15.00 -8.53
C GLY A 6 -15.43 13.64 -8.08
N ILE A 7 -15.38 12.65 -8.98
CA ILE A 7 -14.87 11.31 -8.65
C ILE A 7 -13.36 11.35 -8.41
N PHE A 8 -12.60 12.04 -9.26
CA PHE A 8 -11.15 12.20 -9.06
C PHE A 8 -10.82 12.92 -7.76
N ASP A 9 -11.57 13.98 -7.45
CA ASP A 9 -11.37 14.74 -6.22
C ASP A 9 -11.62 13.87 -5.00
N LEU A 10 -12.70 13.07 -4.98
CA LEU A 10 -12.99 12.12 -3.89
C LEU A 10 -11.86 11.10 -3.69
N PHE A 11 -11.32 10.53 -4.76
CA PHE A 11 -10.19 9.60 -4.67
C PHE A 11 -8.93 10.30 -4.15
N TRP A 12 -8.63 11.49 -4.64
CA TRP A 12 -7.48 12.28 -4.21
C TRP A 12 -7.55 12.61 -2.71
N TRP A 13 -8.71 13.10 -2.26
CA TRP A 13 -8.96 13.40 -0.84
C TRP A 13 -8.96 12.14 0.03
N SER A 14 -9.47 11.00 -0.47
CA SER A 14 -9.40 9.72 0.24
C SER A 14 -7.96 9.24 0.41
N ILE A 15 -7.11 9.35 -0.61
CA ILE A 15 -5.69 8.97 -0.55
C ILE A 15 -4.94 9.85 0.44
N ILE A 16 -5.14 11.17 0.36
CA ILE A 16 -4.54 12.11 1.30
C ILE A 16 -5.02 11.80 2.72
N GLY A 17 -6.32 11.63 2.93
CA GLY A 17 -6.89 11.30 4.24
C GLY A 17 -6.26 10.05 4.85
N GLU A 18 -6.21 8.96 4.10
CA GLU A 18 -5.60 7.72 4.60
C GLU A 18 -4.10 7.89 4.84
N MET A 19 -3.36 8.63 4.00
CA MET A 19 -1.94 8.94 4.24
C MET A 19 -1.68 9.78 5.52
N LEU A 20 -2.62 10.64 5.92
CA LEU A 20 -2.50 11.46 7.12
C LEU A 20 -2.55 10.61 8.39
N ASP A 21 -3.37 9.57 8.40
CA ASP A 21 -3.52 8.66 9.54
C ASP A 21 -2.22 7.88 9.87
N TYR A 22 -1.36 7.68 8.88
CA TYR A 22 -0.14 6.88 9.04
C TYR A 22 1.15 7.71 9.11
N THR A 23 1.08 9.04 9.07
CA THR A 23 2.27 9.90 9.04
C THR A 23 2.47 10.67 10.34
N LYS A 24 3.69 10.65 10.90
CA LYS A 24 4.08 11.44 12.09
C LYS A 24 3.98 12.97 11.92
N ARG A 25 3.86 13.47 10.68
CA ARG A 25 3.81 14.91 10.33
C ARG A 25 2.69 15.19 9.32
N PRO A 26 1.41 15.13 9.75
CA PRO A 26 0.26 15.21 8.85
C PRO A 26 0.22 16.52 8.05
N ALA A 27 0.53 17.65 8.68
CA ALA A 27 0.54 18.96 8.01
C ALA A 27 1.50 19.02 6.81
N LYS A 28 2.65 18.35 6.87
CA LYS A 28 3.63 18.32 5.76
C LYS A 28 3.09 17.48 4.58
N VAL A 29 2.50 16.32 4.87
CA VAL A 29 1.91 15.45 3.85
C VAL A 29 0.73 16.13 3.18
N PHE A 30 -0.14 16.75 3.97
CA PHE A 30 -1.26 17.55 3.47
C PHE A 30 -0.77 18.66 2.56
N GLY A 31 0.24 19.44 2.97
CA GLY A 31 0.80 20.53 2.17
C GLY A 31 1.43 20.05 0.86
N ILE A 32 2.15 18.92 0.87
CA ILE A 32 2.71 18.30 -0.35
C ILE A 32 1.58 17.84 -1.28
N GLY A 33 0.56 17.17 -0.74
CA GLY A 33 -0.60 16.72 -1.52
C GLY A 33 -1.36 17.89 -2.16
N LEU A 34 -1.59 18.98 -1.42
CA LEU A 34 -2.26 20.17 -1.95
C LEU A 34 -1.41 20.83 -3.05
N SER A 35 -0.10 20.94 -2.85
CA SER A 35 0.83 21.48 -3.84
C SER A 35 0.85 20.65 -5.13
N ALA A 36 0.83 19.32 -5.01
CA ALA A 36 0.78 18.42 -6.16
C ALA A 36 -0.52 18.57 -6.97
N ASN A 37 -1.67 18.77 -6.28
CA ASN A 37 -2.95 19.01 -6.96
C ASN A 37 -2.91 20.32 -7.77
N VAL A 38 -2.47 21.41 -7.14
CA VAL A 38 -2.34 22.71 -7.81
C VAL A 38 -1.39 22.63 -9.00
N PHE A 39 -0.28 21.91 -8.86
CA PHE A 39 0.67 21.69 -9.95
C PHE A 39 0.04 20.92 -11.12
N GLY A 40 -0.74 19.88 -10.85
CA GLY A 40 -1.45 19.11 -11.88
C GLY A 40 -2.42 19.99 -12.69
N VAL A 41 -3.17 20.86 -12.02
CA VAL A 41 -4.08 21.82 -12.68
C VAL A 41 -3.29 22.79 -13.57
N LEU A 42 -2.17 23.32 -13.10
CA LEU A 42 -1.28 24.20 -13.87
C LEU A 42 -0.74 23.50 -15.12
N CYS A 43 -0.22 22.28 -14.99
CA CYS A 43 0.28 21.50 -16.12
C CYS A 43 -0.83 21.21 -17.14
N GLY A 44 -2.01 20.84 -16.68
CA GLY A 44 -3.18 20.62 -17.56
C GLY A 44 -3.54 21.86 -18.35
N GLY A 45 -3.54 23.04 -17.71
CA GLY A 45 -3.78 24.32 -18.37
C GLY A 45 -2.71 24.68 -19.41
N ALA A 46 -1.43 24.45 -19.08
CA ALA A 46 -0.32 24.69 -20.00
C ALA A 46 -0.38 23.77 -21.24
N ILE A 47 -0.67 22.48 -21.05
CA ILE A 47 -0.87 21.53 -22.14
C ILE A 47 -2.07 21.93 -23.00
N GLY A 48 -3.18 22.33 -22.38
CA GLY A 48 -4.36 22.82 -23.10
C GLY A 48 -4.03 24.02 -24.00
N MET A 49 -3.30 25.01 -23.48
CA MET A 49 -2.90 26.20 -24.23
C MET A 49 -1.95 25.87 -25.41
N LEU A 50 -1.02 24.94 -25.23
CA LEU A 50 -0.13 24.44 -26.29
C LEU A 50 -0.90 23.70 -27.40
N MET A 51 -1.97 23.01 -27.04
CA MET A 51 -2.82 22.30 -28.00
C MET A 51 -3.71 23.26 -28.80
N THR A 52 -4.14 24.38 -28.21
CA THR A 52 -4.93 25.42 -28.91
C THR A 52 -4.08 26.27 -29.87
N SER A 53 -2.78 26.43 -29.59
CA SER A 53 -1.87 27.16 -30.50
C SER A 53 -1.42 26.32 -31.70
N SER A 54 -1.53 25.00 -31.60
CA SER A 54 -1.37 24.06 -32.71
C SER A 54 -2.74 23.93 -33.40
N ASN A 55 -2.85 24.18 -34.70
CA ASN A 55 -4.13 24.23 -35.44
C ASN A 55 -4.79 22.84 -35.61
N ILE A 56 -4.87 22.06 -34.53
CA ILE A 56 -5.39 20.69 -34.46
C ILE A 56 -6.92 20.76 -34.42
N PRO A 57 -7.64 19.89 -35.15
CA PRO A 57 -9.09 19.86 -35.11
C PRO A 57 -9.63 19.66 -33.68
N GLU A 58 -10.61 20.47 -33.26
CA GLU A 58 -11.18 20.42 -31.90
C GLU A 58 -11.74 19.04 -31.51
N ALA A 59 -12.20 18.28 -32.51
CA ALA A 59 -12.68 16.90 -32.33
C ALA A 59 -11.57 15.93 -31.86
N GLU A 60 -10.34 16.11 -32.32
CA GLU A 60 -9.22 15.25 -31.91
C GLU A 60 -8.77 15.56 -30.48
N ILE A 61 -8.77 16.83 -30.09
CA ILE A 61 -8.41 17.28 -28.74
C ILE A 61 -9.41 16.75 -27.71
N THR A 62 -10.70 16.81 -28.03
CA THR A 62 -11.76 16.30 -27.14
C THR A 62 -11.70 14.78 -27.00
N VAL A 63 -11.43 14.03 -28.06
CA VAL A 63 -11.22 12.57 -28.00
C VAL A 63 -9.96 12.22 -27.19
N LEU A 64 -8.86 12.96 -27.36
CA LEU A 64 -7.64 12.76 -26.58
C LEU A 64 -7.87 13.04 -25.09
N ALA A 65 -8.55 14.13 -24.74
CA ALA A 65 -8.87 14.45 -23.36
C ALA A 65 -9.77 13.37 -22.73
N LEU A 66 -10.76 12.89 -23.47
CA LEU A 66 -11.72 11.89 -22.98
C LEU A 66 -11.06 10.52 -22.82
N THR A 67 -10.17 10.13 -23.72
CA THR A 67 -9.38 8.88 -23.59
C THR A 67 -8.46 8.93 -22.37
N VAL A 68 -7.75 10.05 -22.13
CA VAL A 68 -6.93 10.23 -20.92
C VAL A 68 -7.79 10.13 -19.65
N VAL A 69 -8.97 10.75 -19.63
CA VAL A 69 -9.91 10.66 -18.50
C VAL A 69 -10.39 9.23 -18.27
N CYS A 70 -10.74 8.50 -19.32
CA CYS A 70 -11.18 7.10 -19.20
C CYS A 70 -10.05 6.19 -18.71
N VAL A 71 -8.84 6.34 -19.24
CA VAL A 71 -7.68 5.55 -18.82
C VAL A 71 -7.33 5.82 -17.35
N THR A 72 -7.34 7.10 -16.94
CA THR A 72 -7.08 7.46 -15.55
C THR A 72 -8.16 6.90 -14.61
N LEU A 73 -9.45 6.93 -14.97
CA LEU A 73 -10.52 6.32 -14.17
C LEU A 73 -10.36 4.80 -13.97
N VAL A 74 -9.84 4.08 -14.97
CA VAL A 74 -9.62 2.63 -14.88
C VAL A 74 -8.40 2.30 -14.01
N ILE A 75 -7.32 3.07 -14.14
CA ILE A 75 -6.05 2.81 -13.44
C ILE A 75 -6.13 3.22 -11.97
N LEU A 76 -6.82 4.33 -11.66
CA LEU A 76 -6.87 4.93 -10.33
C LEU A 76 -7.30 3.97 -9.20
N PRO A 77 -8.38 3.17 -9.30
CA PRO A 77 -8.76 2.25 -8.23
C PRO A 77 -7.74 1.13 -8.02
N LEU A 78 -7.04 0.70 -9.08
CA LEU A 78 -6.00 -0.33 -8.99
C LEU A 78 -4.77 0.22 -8.26
N LEU A 79 -4.37 1.45 -8.61
CA LEU A 79 -3.24 2.13 -8.01
C LEU A 79 -3.51 2.49 -6.54
N ASN A 80 -4.73 2.95 -6.22
CA ASN A 80 -5.13 3.25 -4.85
C ASN A 80 -5.10 2.00 -3.96
N ARG A 81 -5.63 0.87 -4.44
CA ARG A 81 -5.55 -0.41 -3.72
C ARG A 81 -4.10 -0.84 -3.45
N GLN A 82 -3.22 -0.69 -4.45
CA GLN A 82 -1.80 -1.03 -4.28
C GLN A 82 -1.11 -0.11 -3.27
N LEU A 83 -1.35 1.20 -3.36
CA LEU A 83 -0.79 2.19 -2.45
C LEU A 83 -1.23 1.91 -1.00
N LEU A 84 -2.50 1.60 -0.80
CA LEU A 84 -3.05 1.26 0.51
C LEU A 84 -2.50 -0.05 1.08
N MET A 85 -2.32 -1.08 0.25
CA MET A 85 -1.67 -2.31 0.71
C MET A 85 -0.23 -2.05 1.16
N LEU A 86 0.51 -1.23 0.42
CA LEU A 86 1.88 -0.87 0.79
C LEU A 86 1.90 -0.04 2.08
N LEU A 87 1.04 0.97 2.19
CA LEU A 87 0.97 1.85 3.36
C LEU A 87 0.59 1.09 4.63
N LYS A 88 -0.42 0.21 4.54
CA LYS A 88 -0.83 -0.65 5.66
C LYS A 88 0.30 -1.57 6.06
N SER A 89 1.00 -2.20 5.12
CA SER A 89 2.14 -3.07 5.48
C SER A 89 3.25 -2.31 6.22
N HIS A 90 3.68 -1.14 5.75
CA HIS A 90 4.76 -0.39 6.39
C HIS A 90 4.36 0.24 7.71
N ALA A 91 3.18 0.87 7.78
CA ALA A 91 2.71 1.51 9.00
C ALA A 91 2.49 0.50 10.13
N TYR A 92 2.02 -0.69 9.77
CA TYR A 92 1.71 -1.74 10.73
C TYR A 92 2.95 -2.47 11.23
N LEU A 93 3.94 -2.69 10.37
CA LEU A 93 5.27 -3.15 10.79
C LEU A 93 5.94 -2.14 11.72
N THR A 94 5.75 -0.84 11.45
CA THR A 94 6.24 0.24 12.32
C THR A 94 5.50 0.29 13.66
N ALA A 95 4.24 -0.17 13.71
CA ALA A 95 3.47 -0.28 14.95
C ALA A 95 3.91 -1.52 15.76
N TYR A 96 4.09 -2.67 15.10
CA TYR A 96 4.60 -3.90 15.71
C TYR A 96 6.00 -3.72 16.31
N ASP A 97 6.89 -3.02 15.61
CA ASP A 97 8.24 -2.70 16.08
C ASP A 97 8.25 -1.78 17.33
N ARG A 98 7.16 -1.04 17.59
CA ARG A 98 7.00 -0.19 18.79
C ARG A 98 6.28 -0.87 19.95
N MET A 99 5.73 -2.08 19.74
CA MET A 99 5.09 -2.83 20.82
C MET A 99 6.14 -3.38 21.79
N ASP A 100 5.79 -3.47 23.07
CA ASP A 100 6.68 -3.95 24.13
C ASP A 100 7.00 -5.45 23.92
N GLU A 101 8.19 -5.92 24.32
CA GLU A 101 8.66 -7.30 24.04
C GLU A 101 7.68 -8.37 24.56
N ARG A 102 6.97 -8.10 25.66
CA ARG A 102 5.93 -8.97 26.21
C ARG A 102 4.73 -9.14 25.28
N GLN A 103 4.34 -8.08 24.56
CA GLN A 103 3.23 -8.12 23.61
C GLN A 103 3.63 -8.90 22.35
N GLN A 104 4.86 -8.70 21.88
CA GLN A 104 5.44 -9.44 20.76
C GLN A 104 5.51 -10.96 21.05
N GLU A 105 5.93 -11.36 22.25
CA GLU A 105 5.93 -12.77 22.67
C GLU A 105 4.53 -13.39 22.67
N THR A 106 3.50 -12.68 23.13
CA THR A 106 2.11 -13.20 23.11
C THR A 106 1.60 -13.49 21.71
N ILE A 107 1.91 -12.62 20.74
CA ILE A 107 1.53 -12.81 19.33
C ILE A 107 2.17 -14.09 18.80
N ILE A 108 3.49 -14.23 18.97
CA ILE A 108 4.24 -15.41 18.51
C ILE A 108 3.72 -16.70 19.18
N ARG A 109 3.45 -16.65 20.49
CA ARG A 109 3.03 -17.83 21.27
C ARG A 109 1.62 -18.31 20.92
N ARG A 110 0.69 -17.41 20.58
CA ARG A 110 -0.64 -17.79 20.07
C ARG A 110 -0.63 -18.23 18.62
N THR A 111 0.23 -17.61 17.82
CA THR A 111 0.43 -17.99 16.43
C THR A 111 0.90 -19.45 16.30
N LYS A 112 1.66 -19.91 17.30
CA LYS A 112 2.05 -21.32 17.49
C LYS A 112 0.90 -22.28 17.79
N MET A 113 -0.28 -21.80 18.20
CA MET A 113 -1.45 -22.62 18.59
C MET A 113 -2.49 -22.82 17.48
N LEU A 114 -2.54 -21.96 16.45
CA LEU A 114 -3.57 -22.00 15.40
C LEU A 114 -3.29 -23.04 14.30
N ASP A 115 -2.01 -23.28 14.01
CA ASP A 115 -1.49 -24.42 13.24
C ASP A 115 0.02 -24.44 13.52
N PRO A 116 0.65 -25.55 13.98
CA PRO A 116 2.04 -25.48 14.39
C PRO A 116 2.94 -25.22 13.18
N LEU A 117 3.33 -23.95 13.03
CA LEU A 117 4.47 -23.56 12.21
C LEU A 117 5.68 -24.35 12.67
N THR A 118 6.45 -24.85 11.70
CA THR A 118 7.78 -25.42 11.98
C THR A 118 8.67 -24.35 12.60
N GLU A 119 9.70 -24.74 13.34
CA GLU A 119 10.65 -23.79 13.94
C GLU A 119 11.18 -22.79 12.92
N ARG A 120 11.50 -23.28 11.72
CA ARG A 120 11.98 -22.44 10.62
C ARG A 120 10.94 -21.46 10.10
N GLU A 121 9.67 -21.87 10.01
CA GLU A 121 8.59 -20.97 9.62
C GLU A 121 8.29 -19.93 10.72
N GLN A 122 8.49 -20.26 12.01
CA GLN A 122 8.38 -19.31 13.11
C GLN A 122 9.45 -18.21 13.03
N GLU A 123 10.71 -18.59 12.79
CA GLU A 123 11.80 -17.64 12.58
C GLU A 123 11.53 -16.71 11.39
N VAL A 124 11.10 -17.29 10.27
CA VAL A 124 10.75 -16.51 9.07
C VAL A 124 9.58 -15.57 9.38
N LEU A 125 8.56 -16.03 10.10
CA LEU A 125 7.42 -15.21 10.47
C LEU A 125 7.81 -14.03 11.37
N GLN A 126 8.66 -14.25 12.38
CA GLN A 126 9.14 -13.16 13.23
C GLN A 126 9.88 -12.09 12.42
N LEU A 127 10.71 -12.50 11.47
CA LEU A 127 11.41 -11.56 10.60
C LEU A 127 10.47 -10.85 9.61
N ILE A 128 9.37 -11.51 9.22
CA ILE A 128 8.29 -10.86 8.45
C ILE A 128 7.61 -9.78 9.29
N LEU A 129 7.29 -10.06 10.55
CA LEU A 129 6.61 -9.14 11.47
C LEU A 129 7.47 -7.95 11.90
N THR A 130 8.80 -8.11 11.93
CA THR A 130 9.76 -7.00 12.11
C THR A 130 10.00 -6.18 10.84
N GLY A 131 9.33 -6.53 9.74
CA GLY A 131 9.31 -5.73 8.51
C GLY A 131 10.46 -5.97 7.55
N LYS A 132 11.26 -7.02 7.76
CA LYS A 132 12.35 -7.37 6.85
C LYS A 132 11.84 -7.88 5.51
N SER A 133 12.50 -7.46 4.43
CA SER A 133 12.30 -7.98 3.08
C SER A 133 12.80 -9.42 2.96
N ASN A 134 12.32 -10.17 1.96
CA ASN A 134 12.77 -11.55 1.76
C ASN A 134 14.30 -11.68 1.57
N LYS A 135 14.93 -10.64 1.00
CA LYS A 135 16.38 -10.55 0.85
C LYS A 135 17.09 -10.39 2.20
N GLU A 136 16.57 -9.53 3.06
CA GLU A 136 17.13 -9.33 4.41
C GLU A 136 16.90 -10.55 5.31
N ILE A 137 15.75 -11.21 5.19
CA ILE A 137 15.46 -12.48 5.88
C ILE A 137 16.44 -13.56 5.40
N ALA A 138 16.65 -13.68 4.09
CA ALA A 138 17.58 -14.63 3.50
C ALA A 138 19.01 -14.43 4.03
N SER A 139 19.47 -13.17 4.09
CA SER A 139 20.76 -12.82 4.70
C SER A 139 20.82 -13.15 6.19
N ALA A 140 19.78 -12.80 6.96
CA ALA A 140 19.74 -13.04 8.41
C ALA A 140 19.73 -14.53 8.77
N LEU A 141 19.12 -15.35 7.92
CA LEU A 141 18.94 -16.78 8.13
C LEU A 141 19.93 -17.64 7.35
N PHE A 142 20.90 -17.03 6.65
CA PHE A 142 21.94 -17.68 5.83
C PHE A 142 21.38 -18.65 4.78
N VAL A 143 20.30 -18.26 4.08
CA VAL A 143 19.65 -19.05 3.02
C VAL A 143 19.40 -18.22 1.77
N THR A 144 18.91 -18.84 0.70
CA THR A 144 18.55 -18.11 -0.53
C THR A 144 17.20 -17.42 -0.42
N GLU A 145 16.99 -16.34 -1.19
CA GLU A 145 15.69 -15.66 -1.27
C GLU A 145 14.58 -16.61 -1.76
N SER A 146 14.90 -17.57 -2.63
CA SER A 146 13.96 -18.60 -3.11
C SER A 146 13.48 -19.51 -1.97
N THR A 147 14.37 -19.87 -1.05
CA THR A 147 14.04 -20.63 0.15
C THR A 147 13.07 -19.83 1.04
N ILE A 148 13.32 -18.53 1.24
CA ILE A 148 12.41 -17.66 2.01
C ILE A 148 11.05 -17.52 1.33
N LYS A 149 11.00 -17.36 0.00
CA LYS A 149 9.72 -17.33 -0.76
C LYS A 149 8.91 -18.61 -0.53
N THR A 150 9.58 -19.75 -0.45
CA THR A 150 8.94 -21.04 -0.19
C THR A 150 8.37 -21.10 1.24
N HIS A 151 9.17 -20.73 2.26
CA HIS A 151 8.68 -20.66 3.64
C HIS A 151 7.53 -19.66 3.79
N ALA A 152 7.62 -18.48 3.18
CA ALA A 152 6.55 -17.48 3.20
C ALA A 152 5.25 -18.02 2.58
N ARG A 153 5.34 -18.74 1.45
CA ARG A 153 4.18 -19.37 0.81
C ARG A 153 3.53 -20.42 1.70
N ASN A 154 4.32 -21.25 2.37
CA ASN A 154 3.81 -22.27 3.29
C ASN A 154 3.13 -21.62 4.50
N ILE A 155 3.71 -20.54 5.05
CA ILE A 155 3.09 -19.74 6.10
C ILE A 155 1.75 -19.18 5.61
N TYR A 156 1.71 -18.54 4.44
CA TYR A 156 0.47 -17.98 3.88
C TYR A 156 -0.63 -19.05 3.71
N SER A 157 -0.25 -20.24 3.24
CA SER A 157 -1.18 -21.37 3.11
C SER A 157 -1.73 -21.85 4.46
N LYS A 158 -0.93 -21.82 5.52
CA LYS A 158 -1.36 -22.24 6.88
C LYS A 158 -2.29 -21.22 7.55
N TYR A 159 -2.17 -19.94 7.21
CA TYR A 159 -3.06 -18.89 7.69
C TYR A 159 -4.25 -18.61 6.76
N ASP A 160 -4.38 -19.37 5.66
CA ASP A 160 -5.40 -19.17 4.62
C ASP A 160 -5.43 -17.73 4.08
N VAL A 161 -4.24 -17.17 3.81
CA VAL A 161 -4.05 -15.81 3.30
C VAL A 161 -3.32 -15.80 1.97
N GLY A 162 -3.61 -14.83 1.10
CA GLY A 162 -3.02 -14.71 -0.23
C GLY A 162 -1.80 -13.78 -0.28
N SER A 163 -1.56 -12.97 0.76
CA SER A 163 -0.50 -11.95 0.73
C SER A 163 0.15 -11.69 2.08
N ARG A 164 1.37 -11.11 2.03
CA ARG A 164 2.08 -10.62 3.22
C ARG A 164 1.24 -9.63 4.04
N ALA A 165 0.55 -8.71 3.37
CA ALA A 165 -0.27 -7.71 4.03
C ALA A 165 -1.48 -8.34 4.72
N GLU A 166 -2.10 -9.33 4.08
CA GLU A 166 -3.22 -10.09 4.64
C GLU A 166 -2.78 -10.95 5.82
N LEU A 167 -1.64 -11.65 5.73
CA LEU A 167 -1.05 -12.38 6.86
C LEU A 167 -0.88 -11.46 8.08
N ILE A 168 -0.25 -10.31 7.87
CA ILE A 168 0.01 -9.33 8.93
C ILE A 168 -1.32 -8.82 9.52
N SER A 169 -2.30 -8.50 8.67
CA SER A 169 -3.63 -8.07 9.11
C SER A 169 -4.36 -9.15 9.90
N THR A 170 -4.31 -10.41 9.47
CA THR A 170 -5.01 -11.53 10.11
C THR A 170 -4.42 -11.86 11.47
N LEU A 171 -3.08 -11.91 11.57
CA LEU A 171 -2.39 -12.19 12.84
C LEU A 171 -2.71 -11.15 13.92
N LEU A 172 -2.86 -9.89 13.53
CA LEU A 172 -3.10 -8.80 14.47
C LEU A 172 -4.60 -8.47 14.65
N LYS A 173 -5.49 -8.81 13.70
CA LYS A 173 -6.95 -8.75 13.94
C LYS A 173 -7.40 -9.69 15.06
N ASN A 174 -6.75 -10.85 15.17
CA ASN A 174 -6.99 -11.80 16.26
C ASN A 174 -6.64 -11.26 17.67
N GLU A 175 -6.10 -10.03 17.78
CA GLU A 175 -5.95 -9.33 19.06
C GLU A 175 -7.23 -8.60 19.52
N THR A 176 -8.13 -8.23 18.60
CA THR A 176 -9.28 -7.34 18.92
C THR A 176 -10.54 -8.04 19.42
N HIS A 177 -10.55 -9.38 19.49
CA HIS A 177 -11.71 -10.17 19.93
C HIS A 177 -11.55 -10.75 21.35
N ILE A 178 -10.81 -10.06 22.23
CA ILE A 178 -10.75 -10.36 23.67
C ILE A 178 -11.03 -9.09 24.47
#